data_AF-A0A0N4TTD8-F1
#
_entry.id   AF-A0A0N4TTD8-F1
#
_cell.length_a   1.000
_cell.length_b   1.000
_cell.length_c   1.000
_cell.angle_alpha   90.00
_cell.angle_beta   90.00
_cell.angle_gamma   90.00
#
_symmetry.space_group_name_H-M   'P 1'
#
loop_
_entity.id
_entity.type
_entity.pdbx_description
1 polymer ?
#
loop_
_entity_poly.entity_id
_entity_poly.type
_entity_poly.pdbx_seq_one_letter_code
_entity_poly.pdbx_strand_id
1 'polypeptide(L)'
;MDVGGVLKYNHLEWVQHRMDIERMKSSATVIAQSLSEFGRCLKETELPNDVETTARILEIQTAERDAIKEDFRISIRKGLSLLRHVRQMDVKPEHEQLSPTRLHNVTAIERMLIQLEETERSFDTFWMKHEKRLTQCLKLRRFEDSFRKVSYFC
;
A
#
# COMPACT_ATOMS: atom_id res chain seq x y z
N MET A 1 25.35 -26.55 -38.52
CA MET A 1 24.53 -26.36 -37.30
C MET A 1 25.04 -25.11 -36.64
N ASP A 2 24.39 -23.99 -36.89
CA ASP A 2 24.74 -22.71 -36.30
C ASP A 2 23.99 -22.59 -34.96
N VAL A 3 24.70 -22.74 -33.85
CA VAL A 3 24.12 -22.55 -32.51
C VAL A 3 24.17 -21.05 -32.22
N GLY A 4 23.37 -20.29 -32.99
CA GLY A 4 23.27 -18.84 -32.96
C GLY A 4 22.47 -18.33 -31.75
N GLY A 5 22.91 -18.69 -30.55
CA GLY A 5 22.34 -18.20 -29.29
C GLY A 5 23.32 -17.29 -28.57
N VAL A 6 23.57 -16.08 -29.08
CA VAL A 6 24.33 -15.08 -28.31
C VAL A 6 23.37 -14.55 -27.24
N LEU A 7 23.37 -15.18 -26.06
CA LEU A 7 22.86 -14.57 -24.84
C LEU A 7 23.66 -13.27 -24.64
N LYS A 8 23.09 -12.13 -25.04
CA LYS A 8 23.65 -10.80 -24.77
C LYS A 8 23.59 -10.57 -23.26
N TYR A 9 24.60 -11.09 -22.55
CA TYR A 9 24.82 -10.76 -21.15
C TYR A 9 25.25 -9.29 -21.07
N ASN A 10 24.32 -8.43 -20.65
CA ASN A 10 24.61 -7.04 -20.36
C ASN A 10 24.75 -6.88 -18.84
N HIS A 11 26.00 -6.82 -18.36
CA HIS A 11 26.30 -6.65 -16.93
C HIS A 11 25.63 -5.39 -16.34
N LEU A 12 25.52 -4.32 -17.14
CA LEU A 12 24.90 -3.07 -16.70
C LEU A 12 23.39 -3.24 -16.44
N GLU A 13 22.68 -3.94 -17.32
CA GLU A 13 21.25 -4.28 -17.12
C GLU A 13 21.06 -5.18 -15.90
N TRP A 14 21.94 -6.16 -15.70
CA TRP A 14 21.86 -7.04 -14.54
C TRP A 14 22.03 -6.29 -13.22
N VAL A 15 23.02 -5.39 -13.14
CA VAL A 15 23.22 -4.52 -11.96
C VAL A 15 22.00 -3.61 -11.76
N GLN A 16 21.49 -3.00 -12.83
CA GLN A 16 20.33 -2.12 -12.78
C GLN A 16 19.08 -2.84 -12.23
N HIS A 17 18.78 -4.04 -12.73
CA HIS A 17 17.66 -4.83 -12.22
C HIS A 17 17.78 -5.14 -10.73
N ARG A 18 18.98 -5.47 -10.25
CA ARG A 18 19.20 -5.70 -8.81
C ARG A 18 18.98 -4.43 -8.00
N MET A 19 19.51 -3.29 -8.46
CA MET A 19 19.29 -2.02 -7.77
C MET A 19 17.81 -1.66 -7.69
N ASP A 20 17.05 -1.85 -8.76
CA ASP A 20 15.62 -1.53 -8.78
C ASP A 20 14.79 -2.48 -7.91
N ILE A 21 15.16 -3.77 -7.85
CA ILE A 21 14.58 -4.74 -6.92
C ILE A 21 14.85 -4.32 -5.46
N GLU A 22 16.08 -3.92 -5.12
CA GLU A 22 16.39 -3.46 -3.76
C GLU A 22 15.66 -2.14 -3.42
N ARG A 23 15.50 -1.23 -4.38
CA ARG A 23 14.66 -0.03 -4.20
C ARG A 23 13.21 -0.38 -3.91
N MET A 24 12.63 -1.38 -4.59
CA MET A 24 11.27 -1.84 -4.28
C MET A 24 11.15 -2.40 -2.87
N LYS A 25 12.13 -3.19 -2.42
CA LYS A 25 12.16 -3.70 -1.04
C LYS A 25 12.26 -2.57 -0.03
N SER A 26 13.05 -1.55 -0.31
CA SER A 26 13.15 -0.35 0.52
C SER A 26 11.80 0.38 0.59
N SER A 27 11.12 0.60 -0.54
CA SER A 27 9.76 1.18 -0.54
C SER A 27 8.76 0.36 0.27
N ALA A 28 8.77 -0.96 0.12
CA ALA A 28 7.89 -1.85 0.89
C ALA A 28 8.18 -1.77 2.40
N THR A 29 9.45 -1.58 2.78
CA THR A 29 9.85 -1.38 4.18
C THR A 29 9.30 -0.07 4.73
N VAL A 30 9.37 1.02 3.97
CA VAL A 30 8.80 2.32 4.36
C VAL A 30 7.29 2.21 4.56
N ILE A 31 6.58 1.57 3.62
CA ILE A 31 5.13 1.33 3.76
C ILE A 31 4.82 0.53 5.03
N ALA A 32 5.58 -0.53 5.32
CA ALA A 32 5.39 -1.34 6.52
C ALA A 32 5.60 -0.53 7.83
N GLN A 33 6.54 0.41 7.83
CA GLN A 33 6.76 1.32 8.95
C GLN A 33 5.58 2.28 9.11
N SER A 34 5.14 2.94 8.04
CA SER A 34 3.98 3.84 8.06
C SER A 34 2.71 3.12 8.52
N LEU A 35 2.48 1.89 8.09
CA LEU A 35 1.36 1.06 8.54
C LEU A 35 1.44 0.72 10.03
N SER A 36 2.65 0.47 10.54
CA SER A 36 2.85 0.15 11.96
C SER A 36 2.58 1.37 12.84
N GLU A 37 3.06 2.54 12.42
CA GLU A 37 2.83 3.82 13.11
C GLU A 37 1.35 4.19 13.09
N PHE A 38 0.72 4.12 11.91
CA PHE A 38 -0.70 4.38 11.76
C PHE A 38 -1.54 3.39 12.56
N GLY A 39 -1.23 2.09 12.49
CA GLY A 39 -1.90 1.05 13.25
C GLY A 39 -1.81 1.26 14.76
N ARG A 40 -0.69 1.79 15.27
CA ARG A 40 -0.54 2.20 16.66
C ARG A 40 -1.44 3.40 16.98
N CYS A 41 -1.41 4.45 16.16
CA CYS A 41 -2.28 5.63 16.29
C CYS A 41 -3.76 5.23 16.39
N LEU A 42 -4.25 4.35 15.50
CA LEU A 42 -5.66 3.92 15.51
C LEU A 42 -6.03 3.11 16.76
N LYS A 43 -5.11 2.31 17.31
CA LYS A 43 -5.32 1.54 18.53
C LYS A 43 -5.34 2.42 19.78
N GLU A 44 -4.48 3.43 19.82
CA GLU A 44 -4.37 4.39 20.93
C GLU A 44 -5.46 5.48 20.87
N THR A 45 -6.21 5.58 19.77
CA THR A 45 -7.31 6.53 19.63
C THR A 45 -8.46 6.20 20.57
N GLU A 46 -8.64 7.02 21.60
CA GLU A 46 -9.83 7.02 22.45
C GLU A 46 -10.99 7.77 21.76
N LEU A 47 -12.24 7.37 22.06
CA LEU A 47 -13.42 8.01 21.49
C LEU A 47 -13.73 9.33 22.21
N PRO A 48 -13.68 10.50 21.53
CA PRO A 48 -13.94 11.77 22.19
C PRO A 48 -15.40 11.94 22.62
N ASN A 49 -15.62 12.87 23.55
CA ASN A 49 -16.94 13.20 24.10
C ASN A 49 -17.59 14.43 23.45
N ASP A 50 -16.97 15.03 22.44
CA ASP A 50 -17.50 16.18 21.71
C ASP A 50 -17.42 15.98 20.18
N VAL A 51 -18.22 16.79 19.47
CA VAL A 51 -18.37 16.71 18.01
C VAL A 51 -17.11 17.19 17.28
N GLU A 52 -16.47 18.25 17.76
CA GLU A 52 -15.36 18.91 17.07
C GLU A 52 -14.11 18.01 17.07
N THR A 53 -13.73 17.50 18.24
CA THR A 53 -12.57 16.61 18.40
C THR A 53 -12.78 15.32 17.61
N THR A 54 -13.97 14.72 17.68
CA THR A 54 -14.27 13.49 16.92
C THR A 54 -14.16 13.72 15.41
N ALA A 55 -14.67 14.84 14.90
CA ALA A 55 -14.58 15.19 13.49
C ALA A 55 -13.13 15.43 13.06
N ARG A 56 -12.35 16.16 13.87
CA ARG A 56 -10.94 16.45 13.59
C ARG A 56 -10.08 15.19 13.56
N ILE A 57 -10.28 14.25 14.49
CA ILE A 57 -9.57 12.96 14.49
C ILE A 57 -9.87 12.19 13.21
N LEU A 58 -11.15 12.11 12.82
CA LEU A 58 -11.55 11.42 11.61
C LEU A 58 -10.91 12.04 10.36
N GLU A 59 -10.88 13.37 10.26
CA GLU A 59 -10.24 14.09 9.16
C GLU A 59 -8.74 13.80 9.06
N ILE A 60 -7.99 13.97 10.17
CA ILE A 60 -6.54 13.74 10.21
C ILE A 60 -6.20 12.30 9.83
N GLN A 61 -6.87 11.32 10.44
CA GLN A 61 -6.59 9.91 10.18
C GLN A 61 -7.00 9.48 8.76
N THR A 62 -8.01 10.12 8.18
CA THR A 62 -8.37 9.90 6.76
C THR A 62 -7.27 10.43 5.84
N ALA A 63 -6.74 11.61 6.11
CA ALA A 63 -5.63 12.17 5.34
C ALA A 63 -4.36 11.32 5.43
N GLU A 64 -4.01 10.82 6.63
CA GLU A 64 -2.90 9.88 6.83
C GLU A 64 -3.12 8.57 6.06
N ARG A 65 -4.34 8.01 6.11
CA ARG A 65 -4.73 6.83 5.33
C ARG A 65 -4.51 7.07 3.83
N ASP A 66 -4.98 8.20 3.32
CA ASP A 66 -4.87 8.54 1.90
C ASP A 66 -3.40 8.68 1.45
N ALA A 67 -2.53 9.23 2.31
CA ALA A 67 -1.10 9.29 2.04
C ALA A 67 -0.47 7.89 1.93
N ILE A 68 -0.79 6.97 2.85
CA ILE A 68 -0.31 5.58 2.80
C ILE A 68 -0.83 4.86 1.54
N LYS A 69 -2.09 5.09 1.16
CA LYS A 69 -2.65 4.52 -0.10
C LYS A 69 -1.91 5.03 -1.34
N GLU A 70 -1.49 6.29 -1.33
CA GLU A 70 -0.69 6.83 -2.42
C GLU A 70 0.69 6.17 -2.50
N ASP A 71 1.34 5.89 -1.36
CA ASP A 71 2.61 5.16 -1.33
C ASP A 71 2.49 3.73 -1.88
N PHE A 72 1.40 3.03 -1.56
CA PHE A 72 1.06 1.75 -2.18
C PHE A 72 0.92 1.88 -3.69
N ARG A 73 0.11 2.84 -4.16
CA ARG A 73 -0.14 3.08 -5.58
C ARG A 73 1.16 3.35 -6.35
N ILE A 74 2.03 4.19 -5.80
CA ILE A 74 3.34 4.50 -6.40
C ILE A 74 4.21 3.26 -6.45
N SER A 75 4.28 2.49 -5.36
CA SER A 75 5.13 1.30 -5.25
C SER A 75 4.68 0.18 -6.20
N ILE A 76 3.38 -0.07 -6.30
CA ILE A 76 2.80 -1.04 -7.24
C ILE A 76 3.09 -0.63 -8.68
N ARG A 77 2.90 0.65 -9.04
CA ARG A 77 3.22 1.15 -10.39
C ARG A 77 4.69 0.98 -10.75
N LYS A 78 5.59 1.31 -9.83
CA LYS A 78 7.04 1.10 -10.00
C LYS A 78 7.34 -0.40 -10.21
N GLY A 79 6.74 -1.27 -9.41
CA GLY A 79 6.92 -2.72 -9.53
C GLY A 79 6.39 -3.31 -10.83
N LEU A 80 5.21 -2.90 -11.29
CA LEU A 80 4.67 -3.32 -12.58
C LEU A 80 5.53 -2.82 -13.76
N SER A 81 6.05 -1.59 -13.67
CA SER A 81 6.96 -1.06 -14.68
C SER A 81 8.28 -1.85 -14.72
N LEU A 82 8.85 -2.15 -13.56
CA LEU A 82 10.06 -2.98 -13.46
C LEU A 82 9.80 -4.40 -14.00
N LEU A 83 8.66 -5.00 -13.67
CA LEU A 83 8.27 -6.32 -14.15
C LEU A 83 8.22 -6.39 -15.68
N ARG A 84 7.61 -5.38 -16.34
CA ARG A 84 7.62 -5.27 -17.81
C ARG A 84 9.03 -5.14 -18.36
N HIS A 85 9.86 -4.30 -17.74
CA HIS A 85 11.24 -4.07 -18.18
C HIS A 85 12.10 -5.35 -18.07
N VAL A 86 12.01 -6.07 -16.94
CA VAL A 86 12.76 -7.31 -16.71
C VAL A 86 12.29 -8.44 -17.61
N ARG A 87 11.00 -8.50 -17.95
CA ARG A 87 10.46 -9.48 -18.91
C ARG A 87 10.90 -9.22 -20.34
N GLN A 88 11.15 -7.95 -20.71
CA GLN A 88 11.42 -7.52 -22.10
C GLN A 88 10.34 -7.97 -23.11
N MET A 89 9.16 -8.33 -22.62
CA MET A 89 8.03 -8.85 -23.38
C MET A 89 6.74 -8.33 -22.75
N ASP A 90 5.79 -7.92 -23.60
CA ASP A 90 4.47 -7.44 -23.15
C ASP A 90 3.57 -8.60 -22.68
N VAL A 91 3.86 -9.82 -23.15
CA VAL A 91 3.14 -11.05 -22.78
C VAL A 91 4.02 -11.89 -21.84
N LYS A 92 3.39 -12.64 -20.91
CA LYS A 92 4.09 -13.54 -20.00
C LYS A 92 4.86 -14.60 -20.82
N PRO A 93 6.20 -14.62 -20.75
CA PRO A 93 6.98 -15.63 -21.47
C PRO A 93 6.75 -17.02 -20.87
N GLU A 94 6.87 -18.06 -21.70
CA GLU A 94 7.03 -19.42 -21.18
C GLU A 94 8.36 -19.54 -20.43
N HIS A 95 8.44 -20.44 -19.44
CA HIS A 95 9.63 -20.60 -18.60
C HIS A 95 10.92 -20.85 -19.40
N GLU A 96 10.80 -21.47 -20.57
CA GLU A 96 11.89 -21.81 -21.47
C GLU A 96 12.47 -20.58 -22.22
N GLN A 97 11.75 -19.46 -22.25
CA GLN A 97 12.13 -18.24 -22.98
C GLN A 97 12.97 -17.28 -22.14
N LEU A 98 13.05 -17.49 -20.81
CA LEU A 98 13.83 -16.67 -19.89
C LEU A 98 15.09 -17.40 -19.42
N SER A 99 16.17 -16.64 -19.20
CA SER A 99 17.33 -17.19 -18.49
C SER A 99 16.98 -17.43 -17.01
N PRO A 100 17.59 -18.41 -16.33
CA PRO A 100 17.28 -18.72 -14.93
C PRO A 100 17.34 -17.50 -13.99
N THR A 101 18.33 -16.61 -14.19
CA THR A 101 18.47 -15.35 -13.44
C THR A 101 17.32 -14.38 -13.71
N ARG A 102 16.87 -14.26 -14.96
CA ARG A 102 15.73 -13.41 -15.31
C ARG A 102 14.44 -13.96 -14.72
N LEU A 103 14.23 -15.27 -14.82
CA LEU A 103 13.09 -15.94 -14.22
C LEU A 103 13.04 -15.70 -12.70
N HIS A 104 14.17 -15.83 -12.01
CA HIS A 104 14.27 -15.53 -10.58
C HIS A 104 13.85 -14.09 -10.25
N ASN A 105 14.34 -13.11 -11.01
CA ASN A 105 13.97 -11.70 -10.82
C ASN A 105 12.47 -11.45 -11.06
N VAL A 106 11.91 -12.02 -12.14
CA VAL A 106 10.47 -11.92 -12.44
C VAL A 106 9.65 -12.47 -11.28
N THR A 107 9.96 -13.68 -10.81
CA THR A 107 9.24 -14.30 -9.69
C THR A 107 9.39 -13.50 -8.39
N ALA A 108 10.56 -12.93 -8.13
CA ALA A 108 10.77 -12.09 -6.94
C ALA A 108 9.89 -10.83 -6.98
N ILE A 109 9.84 -10.15 -8.13
CA ILE A 109 9.01 -8.94 -8.33
C ILE A 109 7.52 -9.27 -8.23
N GLU A 110 7.07 -10.34 -8.87
CA GLU A 110 5.67 -10.81 -8.79
C GLU A 110 5.25 -11.09 -7.34
N ARG A 111 6.10 -11.80 -6.58
CA ARG A 111 5.82 -12.09 -5.17
C ARG A 111 5.73 -10.82 -4.33
N MET A 112 6.62 -9.85 -4.54
CA MET A 112 6.56 -8.56 -3.83
C MET A 112 5.28 -7.79 -4.15
N LEU A 113 4.85 -7.79 -5.42
CA LEU A 113 3.59 -7.15 -5.82
C LEU A 113 2.38 -7.80 -5.14
N ILE A 114 2.31 -9.13 -5.14
CA ILE A 114 1.23 -9.88 -4.44
C ILE A 114 1.21 -9.53 -2.95
N GLN A 115 2.37 -9.52 -2.30
CA GLN A 115 2.46 -9.17 -0.87
C GLN A 115 2.01 -7.72 -0.60
N LEU A 116 2.37 -6.77 -1.46
CA LEU A 116 1.90 -5.38 -1.34
C LEU A 116 0.37 -5.30 -1.47
N GLU A 117 -0.22 -5.96 -2.46
CA GLU A 117 -1.67 -5.99 -2.68
C GLU A 117 -2.44 -6.68 -1.53
N GLU A 118 -1.90 -7.77 -0.98
CA GLU A 118 -2.47 -8.41 0.21
C GLU A 118 -2.38 -7.52 1.45
N THR A 119 -1.24 -6.85 1.64
CA THR A 119 -1.04 -5.91 2.74
C THR A 119 -1.99 -4.72 2.63
N GLU A 120 -2.15 -4.15 1.43
CA GLU A 120 -3.08 -3.06 1.17
C GLU A 120 -4.53 -3.46 1.47
N ARG A 121 -4.96 -4.67 1.06
CA ARG A 121 -6.30 -5.18 1.37
C ARG A 121 -6.54 -5.37 2.86
N SER A 122 -5.53 -5.86 3.58
CA SER A 122 -5.57 -6.00 5.05
C SER A 122 -5.70 -4.63 5.71
N PHE A 123 -4.92 -3.65 5.23
CA PHE A 123 -4.99 -2.26 5.68
C PHE A 123 -6.37 -1.64 5.46
N ASP A 124 -6.94 -1.77 4.26
CA ASP A 124 -8.28 -1.29 3.94
C ASP A 124 -9.33 -1.90 4.89
N THR A 125 -9.23 -3.19 5.18
CA THR A 125 -10.13 -3.89 6.09
C THR A 125 -10.02 -3.36 7.53
N PHE A 126 -8.80 -3.08 7.99
CA PHE A 126 -8.57 -2.51 9.31
C PHE A 126 -9.12 -1.07 9.40
N TRP A 127 -8.83 -0.25 8.39
CA TRP A 127 -9.33 1.12 8.30
C TRP A 127 -10.86 1.18 8.31
N MET A 128 -11.55 0.39 7.47
CA MET A 128 -13.02 0.40 7.40
C MET A 128 -13.69 0.15 8.75
N LYS A 129 -13.11 -0.74 9.57
CA LYS A 129 -13.64 -1.04 10.91
C LYS A 129 -13.46 0.16 11.85
N HIS A 130 -12.28 0.77 11.81
CA HIS A 130 -11.96 1.93 12.64
C HIS A 130 -12.76 3.18 12.25
N GLU A 131 -12.81 3.50 10.96
CA GLU A 131 -13.58 4.61 10.39
C GLU A 131 -15.06 4.50 10.74
N LYS A 132 -15.63 3.29 10.62
CA LYS A 132 -17.03 3.04 10.99
C LYS A 132 -17.28 3.36 12.47
N ARG A 133 -16.39 2.93 13.37
CA ARG A 133 -16.48 3.17 14.81
C ARG A 133 -16.43 4.67 15.12
N LEU A 134 -15.47 5.40 14.54
CA LEU A 134 -15.35 6.86 14.73
C LEU A 134 -16.55 7.62 14.15
N THR A 135 -17.02 7.23 12.96
CA THR A 135 -18.18 7.84 12.32
C THR A 135 -19.46 7.64 13.15
N GLN A 136 -19.63 6.46 13.76
CA GLN A 136 -20.74 6.19 14.67
C GLN A 136 -20.64 7.03 15.95
N CYS A 137 -19.44 7.19 16.52
CA CYS A 137 -19.21 8.09 17.64
C CYS A 137 -19.61 9.53 17.27
N LEU A 138 -19.16 10.04 16.12
CA LEU A 138 -19.49 11.38 15.66
C LEU A 138 -21.01 11.59 15.49
N LYS A 139 -21.70 10.61 14.93
CA LYS A 139 -23.17 10.65 14.80
C LYS A 139 -23.86 10.72 16.16
N LEU A 140 -23.42 9.92 17.14
CA LEU A 140 -23.95 9.94 18.50
C LEU A 140 -23.72 11.31 19.16
N ARG A 141 -22.51 11.86 19.07
CA ARG A 141 -22.18 13.18 19.63
C ARG A 141 -23.03 14.30 19.03
N ARG A 142 -23.25 14.28 17.71
CA ARG A 142 -24.12 15.24 17.02
C ARG A 142 -25.57 15.14 17.48
N PHE A 143 -26.06 13.92 17.70
CA PHE A 143 -27.40 13.67 18.23
C PHE A 143 -27.55 14.23 19.65
N GLU A 144 -26.61 13.90 20.55
CA GLU A 144 -26.62 14.39 21.94
C GLU A 144 -26.58 15.92 22.02
N ASP A 145 -25.76 16.56 21.19
CA ASP A 145 -25.66 18.03 21.13
C ASP A 145 -26.96 18.68 20.60
N SER A 146 -27.55 18.08 19.55
CA SER A 146 -28.84 18.54 19.01
C SER A 146 -29.97 18.38 20.03
N PHE A 147 -30.00 17.27 20.74
CA PHE A 147 -30.99 17.01 21.79
C PHE A 147 -30.88 18.04 22.93
N ARG A 148 -29.67 18.30 23.44
CA ARG A 148 -29.44 19.31 24.47
C ARG A 148 -29.96 20.67 24.03
N LYS A 149 -29.64 21.11 22.81
CA LYS A 149 -30.11 22.39 22.26
C LYS A 149 -31.63 22.47 22.31
N VAL A 150 -32.36 21.46 21.82
CA VAL A 150 -33.82 21.43 21.85
C VAL A 150 -34.36 21.46 23.28
N SER A 151 -33.74 20.76 24.24
CA SER A 151 -34.15 20.78 25.65
C SER A 151 -33.94 22.12 26.35
N TYR A 152 -33.04 22.99 25.87
CA TYR A 152 -32.90 24.36 26.40
C TYR A 152 -33.90 25.37 25.81
N PHE A 153 -34.65 24.99 24.77
CA PHE A 153 -35.66 25.83 24.11
C PHE A 153 -37.11 25.44 24.43
N CYS A 154 -37.32 24.43 25.28
CA CYS A 154 -38.61 24.05 25.88
C CYS A 154 -38.62 24.45 27.35
#